data_AF-W0AGI3-F1
#
_entry.id   AF-W0AGI3-F1
#
_cell.length_a   1.000
_cell.length_b   1.000
_cell.length_c   1.000
_cell.angle_alpha   90.00
_cell.angle_beta   90.00
_cell.angle_gamma   90.00
#
_symmetry.space_group_name_H-M   'P 1'
#
loop_
_entity.id
_entity.type
_entity.pdbx_description
1 polymer ?
#
loop_
_entity_poly.entity_id
_entity_poly.type
_entity_poly.pdbx_seq_one_letter_code
_entity_poly.pdbx_strand_id
1 'polypeptide(L)'
;MSKVSEGVEKAKAFASETAESARTATSDAVATVKAKAEGAYDTTRTKAAEAVDATKRGAASATRKAGDAVQDNPLAVLVGGLALGALAGTLLPRTRREEELLGDVSRTIHDRAGEAVKAARAAGVEHLDSLGISKENAKAQASSLLDGVVKAAGSAGTAAAEKVKGA
;
A
#
# COMPACT_ATOMS: atom_id res chain seq x y z
N MET A 1 31.72 -1.40 -19.92
CA MET A 1 30.76 -1.89 -18.91
C MET A 1 30.41 -0.83 -17.84
N SER A 2 30.73 0.46 -18.04
CA SER A 2 30.74 1.46 -16.97
C SER A 2 29.39 2.16 -16.70
N LYS A 3 28.52 2.29 -17.71
CA LYS A 3 27.25 3.02 -17.58
C LYS A 3 26.17 2.28 -16.77
N VAL A 4 26.26 0.95 -16.70
CA VAL A 4 25.33 0.14 -15.88
C VAL A 4 25.67 0.25 -14.40
N SER A 5 26.96 0.33 -14.04
CA SER A 5 27.42 0.54 -12.66
C SER A 5 26.99 1.89 -12.09
N GLU A 6 27.08 2.96 -12.89
CA GLU A 6 26.67 4.31 -12.46
C GLU A 6 25.16 4.44 -12.26
N GLY A 7 24.36 3.76 -13.09
CA GLY A 7 22.91 3.74 -12.94
C GLY A 7 22.45 3.01 -11.66
N VAL A 8 23.14 1.92 -11.32
CA VAL A 8 22.85 1.13 -10.10
C VAL A 8 23.27 1.89 -8.84
N GLU A 9 24.42 2.58 -8.85
CA GLU A 9 24.88 3.43 -7.73
C GLU A 9 23.91 4.60 -7.47
N LYS A 10 23.48 5.31 -8.52
CA LYS A 10 22.51 6.41 -8.39
C LYS A 10 21.15 5.93 -7.89
N ALA A 11 20.68 4.78 -8.37
CA ALA A 11 19.45 4.18 -7.89
C ALA A 11 19.54 3.77 -6.40
N LYS A 12 20.69 3.27 -5.97
CA LYS A 12 20.92 2.85 -4.58
C LYS A 12 21.03 4.04 -3.62
N ALA A 13 21.70 5.11 -4.03
CA ALA A 13 21.76 6.37 -3.29
C ALA A 13 20.36 6.98 -3.11
N PHE A 14 19.59 7.02 -4.21
CA PHE A 14 18.22 7.53 -4.19
C PHE A 14 17.25 6.70 -3.35
N ALA A 15 17.37 5.37 -3.44
CA ALA A 15 16.59 4.44 -2.63
C ALA A 15 16.94 4.55 -1.14
N SER A 16 18.21 4.74 -0.79
CA SER A 16 18.67 4.94 0.59
C SER A 16 18.04 6.19 1.21
N GLU A 17 18.06 7.31 0.48
CA GLU A 17 17.58 8.61 0.96
C GLU A 17 16.05 8.65 1.12
N THR A 18 15.33 8.03 0.17
CA THR A 18 13.88 7.85 0.27
C THR A 18 13.51 6.89 1.40
N ALA A 19 14.29 5.81 1.58
CA ALA A 19 14.08 4.85 2.65
C ALA A 19 14.32 5.48 4.04
N GLU A 20 15.30 6.38 4.18
CA GLU A 20 15.55 7.14 5.41
C GLU A 20 14.40 8.09 5.72
N SER A 21 13.92 8.85 4.74
CA SER A 21 12.77 9.76 4.93
C SER A 21 11.48 9.01 5.29
N ALA A 22 11.24 7.88 4.63
CA ALA A 22 10.14 6.99 4.96
C ALA A 22 10.31 6.39 6.37
N ARG A 23 11.55 6.04 6.77
CA ARG A 23 11.86 5.58 8.13
C ARG A 23 11.58 6.65 9.17
N THR A 24 11.92 7.91 8.92
CA THR A 24 11.66 9.01 9.86
C THR A 24 10.16 9.25 10.04
N ALA A 25 9.41 9.37 8.93
CA ALA A 25 7.95 9.50 8.99
C ALA A 25 7.27 8.30 9.67
N THR A 26 7.78 7.10 9.40
CA THR A 26 7.30 5.88 10.06
C THR A 26 7.69 5.87 11.54
N SER A 27 8.89 6.32 11.90
CA SER A 27 9.38 6.40 13.28
C SER A 27 8.55 7.37 14.11
N ASP A 28 8.17 8.52 13.56
CA ASP A 28 7.32 9.51 14.23
C ASP A 28 5.88 8.99 14.42
N ALA A 29 5.34 8.32 13.40
CA ALA A 29 4.05 7.66 13.50
C ALA A 29 4.07 6.53 14.55
N VAL A 30 5.13 5.72 14.55
CA VAL A 30 5.34 4.64 15.53
C VAL A 30 5.56 5.21 16.93
N ALA A 31 6.28 6.32 17.09
CA ALA A 31 6.47 6.98 18.37
C ALA A 31 5.15 7.55 18.91
N THR A 32 4.31 8.12 18.05
CA THR A 32 2.97 8.61 18.42
C THR A 32 2.04 7.47 18.83
N VAL A 33 2.07 6.36 18.10
CA VAL A 33 1.31 5.15 18.44
C VAL A 33 1.84 4.54 19.74
N LYS A 34 3.16 4.48 19.91
CA LYS A 34 3.81 3.95 21.12
C LYS A 34 3.51 4.79 22.35
N ALA A 35 3.56 6.12 22.26
CA ALA A 35 3.17 7.02 23.35
C ALA A 35 1.69 6.87 23.72
N LYS A 36 0.82 6.69 22.72
CA LYS A 36 -0.61 6.43 22.93
C LYS A 36 -0.88 5.04 23.51
N ALA A 37 -0.02 4.06 23.19
CA ALA A 37 -0.06 2.70 23.72
C ALA A 37 0.48 2.63 25.16
N GLU A 38 1.58 3.32 25.47
CA GLU A 38 2.17 3.43 26.82
C GLU A 38 1.19 4.08 27.81
N GLY A 39 0.43 5.09 27.39
CA GLY A 39 -0.68 5.65 28.19
C GLY A 39 -1.96 4.78 28.27
N ALA A 40 -1.99 3.64 27.55
CA ALA A 40 -3.09 2.69 27.54
C ALA A 40 -2.77 1.38 28.28
N TYR A 41 -1.50 1.10 28.59
CA TYR A 41 -1.08 -0.10 29.32
C TYR A 41 -1.68 -0.19 30.73
N ASP A 42 -1.99 0.93 31.38
CA ASP A 42 -2.63 0.98 32.71
C ASP A 42 -4.17 0.82 32.68
N THR A 43 -4.81 0.76 31.50
CA THR A 43 -6.29 0.73 31.37
C THR A 43 -6.78 -0.39 30.45
N THR A 44 -6.50 -1.65 30.80
CA THR A 44 -6.53 -2.78 29.84
C THR A 44 -7.86 -3.52 29.65
N ARG A 45 -9.03 -2.91 29.87
CA ARG A 45 -10.31 -3.53 29.43
C ARG A 45 -11.33 -2.53 28.93
N THR A 46 -11.46 -1.39 29.59
CA THR A 46 -12.41 -0.34 29.23
C THR A 46 -12.00 0.37 27.93
N LYS A 47 -10.71 0.70 27.75
CA LYS A 47 -10.23 1.36 26.53
C LYS A 47 -10.20 0.44 25.31
N ALA A 48 -10.05 -0.87 25.48
CA ALA A 48 -10.13 -1.83 24.38
C ALA A 48 -11.56 -1.90 23.82
N ALA A 49 -12.57 -1.90 24.70
CA ALA A 49 -13.97 -1.82 24.28
C ALA A 49 -14.28 -0.49 23.56
N GLU A 50 -13.81 0.63 24.11
CA GLU A 50 -13.97 1.95 23.47
C GLU A 50 -13.24 2.07 22.13
N ALA A 51 -12.05 1.49 22.00
CA ALA A 51 -11.31 1.43 20.75
C ALA A 51 -12.04 0.59 19.71
N VAL A 52 -12.62 -0.55 20.11
CA VAL A 52 -13.45 -1.38 19.22
C VAL A 52 -14.72 -0.63 18.81
N ASP A 53 -15.39 0.08 19.72
CA ASP A 53 -16.60 0.85 19.41
C ASP A 53 -16.31 2.10 18.57
N ALA A 54 -15.17 2.76 18.78
CA ALA A 54 -14.70 3.85 17.94
C ALA A 54 -14.37 3.34 16.53
N THR A 55 -13.69 2.18 16.43
CA THR A 55 -13.42 1.53 15.15
C THR A 55 -14.70 1.09 14.46
N LYS A 56 -15.68 0.51 15.16
CA LYS A 56 -16.97 0.13 14.58
C LYS A 56 -17.75 1.35 14.05
N ARG A 57 -17.77 2.45 14.80
CA ARG A 57 -18.42 3.70 14.38
C ARG A 57 -17.70 4.36 13.20
N GLY A 58 -16.37 4.36 13.23
CA GLY A 58 -15.52 4.83 12.13
C GLY A 58 -15.71 3.99 10.87
N ALA A 59 -15.70 2.67 11.01
CA ALA A 59 -15.93 1.72 9.93
C ALA A 59 -17.32 1.88 9.32
N ALA A 60 -18.39 1.94 10.13
CA ALA A 60 -19.75 2.13 9.63
C ALA A 60 -19.91 3.45 8.84
N SER A 61 -19.24 4.51 9.28
CA SER A 61 -19.24 5.79 8.58
C SER A 61 -18.38 5.78 7.32
N ALA A 62 -17.25 5.06 7.34
CA ALA A 62 -16.40 4.83 6.18
C ALA A 62 -17.11 3.95 5.13
N THR A 63 -17.87 2.93 5.53
CA THR A 63 -18.64 2.08 4.61
C THR A 63 -19.73 2.88 3.91
N ARG A 64 -20.45 3.77 4.62
CA ARG A 64 -21.42 4.68 3.99
C ARG A 64 -20.74 5.60 2.97
N LYS A 65 -19.67 6.29 3.39
CA LYS A 65 -18.90 7.18 2.51
C LYS A 65 -18.26 6.46 1.33
N ALA A 66 -17.83 5.21 1.52
CA ALA A 66 -17.31 4.38 0.43
C ALA A 66 -18.42 4.04 -0.57
N GLY A 67 -19.63 3.75 -0.10
CA GLY A 67 -20.79 3.53 -0.97
C GLY A 67 -21.13 4.74 -1.84
N ASP A 68 -21.03 5.94 -1.27
CA ASP A 68 -21.22 7.19 -2.02
C ASP A 68 -20.04 7.45 -2.97
N ALA A 69 -18.80 7.25 -2.51
CA ALA A 69 -17.60 7.45 -3.32
C ALA A 69 -17.47 6.48 -4.52
N VAL A 70 -18.01 5.26 -4.40
CA VAL A 70 -18.07 4.30 -5.53
C VAL A 70 -18.95 4.84 -6.65
N GLN A 71 -20.04 5.53 -6.31
CA GLN A 71 -20.96 6.12 -7.28
C GLN A 71 -20.38 7.41 -7.89
N ASP A 72 -19.73 8.23 -7.07
CA ASP A 72 -19.20 9.53 -7.51
C ASP A 72 -17.89 9.40 -8.29
N ASN A 73 -17.00 8.47 -7.89
CA ASN A 73 -15.66 8.37 -8.48
C ASN A 73 -15.07 6.95 -8.35
N PRO A 74 -15.45 6.00 -9.24
CA PRO A 74 -15.01 4.61 -9.16
C PRO A 74 -13.49 4.43 -9.29
N LEU A 75 -12.83 5.32 -10.04
CA LEU A 75 -11.37 5.32 -10.19
C LEU A 75 -10.66 5.71 -8.90
N ALA A 76 -11.17 6.73 -8.19
CA ALA A 76 -10.62 7.14 -6.91
C ALA A 76 -10.74 6.03 -5.86
N VAL A 77 -11.83 5.26 -5.87
CA VAL A 77 -12.01 4.10 -4.98
C VAL A 77 -11.03 2.98 -5.31
N LEU A 78 -10.78 2.69 -6.58
CA LEU A 78 -9.76 1.70 -6.99
C LEU A 78 -8.36 2.09 -6.51
N VAL A 79 -7.95 3.33 -6.76
CA VAL A 79 -6.64 3.85 -6.33
C VAL A 79 -6.55 3.87 -4.80
N GLY A 80 -7.60 4.34 -4.12
CA GLY A 80 -7.67 4.38 -2.67
C GLY A 80 -7.63 2.97 -2.05
N GLY A 81 -8.33 2.01 -2.64
CA GLY A 81 -8.33 0.61 -2.21
C GLY A 81 -6.96 -0.05 -2.38
N LEU A 82 -6.27 0.21 -3.50
CA LEU A 82 -4.91 -0.28 -3.70
C LEU A 82 -3.91 0.35 -2.73
N ALA A 83 -3.98 1.67 -2.52
CA ALA A 83 -3.12 2.36 -1.57
C ALA A 83 -3.35 1.86 -0.14
N LEU A 84 -4.60 1.73 0.29
CA LEU A 84 -4.96 1.19 1.60
C LEU A 84 -4.54 -0.27 1.75
N GLY A 85 -4.73 -1.11 0.71
CA GLY A 85 -4.31 -2.50 0.70
C GLY A 85 -2.79 -2.66 0.78
N ALA A 86 -2.03 -1.83 0.06
CA ALA A 86 -0.57 -1.81 0.12
C ALA A 86 -0.07 -1.33 1.50
N LEU A 87 -0.69 -0.30 2.07
CA LEU A 87 -0.37 0.16 3.42
C LEU A 87 -0.68 -0.92 4.46
N ALA A 88 -1.87 -1.53 4.40
CA ALA A 88 -2.25 -2.61 5.31
C ALA A 88 -1.33 -3.83 5.16
N GLY A 89 -0.97 -4.21 3.92
CA GLY A 89 -0.08 -5.32 3.64
C GLY A 89 1.37 -5.09 4.08
N THR A 90 1.85 -3.84 4.03
CA THR A 90 3.21 -3.48 4.49
C THR A 90 3.29 -3.25 6.00
N LEU A 91 2.21 -2.78 6.63
CA LEU A 91 2.13 -2.54 8.07
C LEU A 91 1.82 -3.79 8.91
N LEU A 92 1.39 -4.90 8.30
CA LEU A 92 1.23 -6.19 8.99
C LEU A 92 2.56 -6.97 8.95
N PRO A 93 3.37 -6.98 10.03
CA PRO A 93 4.58 -7.79 10.09
C PRO A 93 4.22 -9.28 10.21
N ARG A 94 4.80 -10.12 9.35
CA ARG A 94 4.68 -11.58 9.48
C ARG A 94 5.27 -12.00 10.83
N THR A 95 4.46 -12.58 11.71
CA THR A 95 4.94 -13.03 13.02
C THR A 95 5.46 -14.46 12.94
N ARG A 96 6.56 -14.79 13.64
CA ARG A 96 7.13 -16.16 13.62
C ARG A 96 6.15 -17.21 14.19
N ARG A 97 5.31 -16.80 15.14
CA ARG A 97 4.24 -17.63 15.72
C ARG A 97 3.11 -17.92 14.72
N GLU A 98 2.81 -17.00 13.81
CA GLU A 98 1.94 -17.28 12.65
C GLU A 98 2.57 -18.32 11.74
N GLU A 99 3.87 -18.24 11.45
CA GLU A 99 4.49 -19.14 10.48
C GLU A 99 4.54 -20.59 10.99
N GLU A 100 4.73 -20.80 12.30
CA GLU A 100 4.67 -22.12 12.94
C GLU A 100 3.24 -22.67 13.12
N LEU A 101 2.26 -21.84 13.49
CA LEU A 101 0.90 -22.29 13.81
C LEU A 101 -0.08 -22.21 12.63
N LEU A 102 0.20 -21.32 11.67
CA LEU A 102 -0.66 -20.99 10.55
C LEU A 102 0.04 -21.22 9.21
N GLY A 103 1.14 -22.00 9.15
CA GLY A 103 1.83 -22.32 7.89
C GLY A 103 0.89 -22.86 6.80
N ASP A 104 0.04 -23.83 7.15
CA ASP A 104 -0.94 -24.43 6.21
C ASP A 104 -2.13 -23.50 5.92
N VAL A 105 -2.59 -22.75 6.93
CA VAL A 105 -3.67 -21.76 6.77
C VAL A 105 -3.20 -20.60 5.88
N SER A 106 -1.97 -20.15 6.04
CA SER A 106 -1.34 -19.10 5.24
C SER A 106 -1.19 -19.54 3.79
N ARG A 107 -0.81 -20.80 3.53
CA ARG A 107 -0.82 -21.35 2.16
C ARG A 107 -2.20 -21.27 1.55
N THR A 108 -3.22 -21.73 2.27
CA THR A 108 -4.61 -21.69 1.79
C THR A 108 -5.08 -20.26 1.52
N ILE A 109 -4.75 -19.31 2.39
CA ILE A 109 -5.07 -17.90 2.19
C ILE A 109 -4.33 -17.34 0.97
N HIS A 110 -3.06 -17.67 0.81
CA HIS A 110 -2.25 -17.22 -0.32
C HIS A 110 -2.76 -17.78 -1.65
N ASP A 111 -3.11 -19.07 -1.67
CA ASP A 111 -3.67 -19.74 -2.84
C ASP A 111 -5.01 -19.10 -3.23
N ARG A 112 -5.92 -18.91 -2.27
CA ARG A 112 -7.21 -18.24 -2.51
C ARG A 112 -7.07 -16.80 -2.94
N ALA A 113 -6.12 -16.06 -2.35
CA ALA A 113 -5.81 -14.70 -2.78
C ALA A 113 -5.29 -14.69 -4.23
N GLY A 114 -4.40 -15.63 -4.57
CA GLY A 114 -3.88 -15.80 -5.92
C GLY A 114 -4.97 -16.17 -6.93
N GLU A 115 -5.90 -17.05 -6.57
CA GLU A 115 -7.07 -17.38 -7.38
C GLU A 115 -7.99 -16.17 -7.58
N ALA A 116 -8.30 -15.44 -6.52
CA ALA A 116 -9.12 -14.23 -6.60
C ALA A 116 -8.49 -13.17 -7.52
N VAL A 117 -7.17 -12.96 -7.42
CA VAL A 117 -6.44 -12.04 -8.30
C VAL A 117 -6.48 -12.52 -9.76
N LYS A 118 -6.28 -13.82 -10.00
CA LYS A 118 -6.38 -14.40 -11.36
C LYS A 118 -7.77 -14.21 -11.94
N ALA A 119 -8.81 -14.49 -11.15
CA ALA A 119 -10.21 -14.33 -11.55
C ALA A 119 -10.55 -12.86 -11.86
N ALA A 120 -10.16 -11.93 -10.97
CA ALA A 120 -10.36 -10.50 -11.19
C ALA A 120 -9.63 -10.01 -12.46
N ARG A 121 -8.40 -10.50 -12.70
CA ARG A 121 -7.65 -10.17 -13.92
C ARG A 121 -8.32 -10.72 -15.17
N ALA A 122 -8.84 -11.95 -15.12
CA ALA A 122 -9.54 -12.56 -16.25
C ALA A 122 -10.80 -11.76 -16.61
N ALA A 123 -11.66 -11.47 -15.62
CA ALA A 123 -12.86 -10.66 -15.81
C ALA A 123 -12.53 -9.24 -16.29
N GLY A 124 -11.48 -8.61 -15.74
CA GLY A 124 -11.05 -7.28 -16.18
C GLY A 124 -10.57 -7.25 -17.63
N VAL A 125 -9.78 -8.25 -18.05
CA VAL A 125 -9.32 -8.36 -19.45
C VAL A 125 -10.48 -8.64 -20.39
N GLU A 126 -11.43 -9.48 -20.00
CA GLU A 126 -12.65 -9.76 -20.78
C GLU A 126 -13.51 -8.50 -20.96
N HIS A 127 -13.72 -7.73 -19.88
CA HIS A 127 -14.42 -6.45 -19.97
C HIS A 127 -13.68 -5.43 -20.86
N LEU A 128 -12.35 -5.36 -20.78
CA LEU A 128 -11.54 -4.50 -21.66
C LEU A 128 -11.67 -4.91 -23.14
N ASP A 129 -11.66 -6.21 -23.41
CA ASP A 129 -11.80 -6.76 -24.77
C ASP A 129 -13.20 -6.45 -25.34
N SER A 130 -14.25 -6.54 -24.50
CA SER A 130 -15.62 -6.17 -24.88
C SER A 130 -15.79 -4.69 -25.24
N LEU A 131 -14.88 -3.83 -24.75
CA LEU A 131 -14.83 -2.40 -25.08
C LEU A 131 -13.90 -2.11 -26.28
N GLY A 132 -13.37 -3.13 -26.93
CA GLY A 132 -12.45 -3.01 -28.06
C GLY A 132 -11.00 -2.65 -27.66
N ILE A 133 -10.68 -2.71 -26.36
CA ILE A 133 -9.33 -2.46 -25.85
C ILE A 133 -8.60 -3.80 -25.78
N SER A 134 -7.73 -4.06 -26.75
CA SER A 134 -6.94 -5.28 -26.76
C SER A 134 -6.01 -5.37 -25.55
N LYS A 135 -5.82 -6.60 -25.06
CA LYS A 135 -4.95 -6.93 -23.92
C LYS A 135 -3.52 -6.38 -24.08
N GLU A 136 -2.97 -6.41 -25.28
CA GLU A 136 -1.64 -5.87 -25.61
C GLU A 136 -1.59 -4.34 -25.45
N ASN A 137 -2.60 -3.62 -25.94
CA ASN A 137 -2.66 -2.17 -25.82
C ASN A 137 -2.92 -1.72 -24.38
N ALA A 138 -3.81 -2.42 -23.66
CA ALA A 138 -4.06 -2.19 -22.25
C ALA A 138 -2.81 -2.44 -21.40
N LYS A 139 -2.07 -3.53 -21.67
CA LYS A 139 -0.82 -3.84 -20.96
C LYS A 139 0.27 -2.81 -21.27
N ALA A 140 0.40 -2.37 -22.52
CA ALA A 140 1.36 -1.36 -22.91
C ALA A 140 1.06 0.00 -22.26
N GLN A 141 -0.21 0.43 -22.22
CA GLN A 141 -0.63 1.65 -21.53
C GLN A 141 -0.47 1.54 -20.02
N ALA A 142 -0.88 0.42 -19.40
CA ALA A 142 -0.66 0.22 -17.98
C ALA A 142 0.83 0.22 -17.63
N SER A 143 1.66 -0.44 -18.44
CA SER A 143 3.11 -0.46 -18.24
C SER A 143 3.75 0.91 -18.44
N SER A 144 3.31 1.70 -19.41
CA SER A 144 3.85 3.05 -19.66
C SER A 144 3.41 4.05 -18.59
N LEU A 145 2.17 3.92 -18.10
CA LEU A 145 1.67 4.70 -16.96
C LEU A 145 2.41 4.33 -15.67
N LEU A 146 2.64 3.04 -15.40
CA LEU A 146 3.47 2.61 -14.28
C LEU A 146 4.90 3.14 -14.41
N ASP A 147 5.51 3.04 -15.59
CA ASP A 147 6.83 3.58 -15.87
C ASP A 147 6.87 5.09 -15.64
N GLY A 148 5.83 5.80 -16.07
CA GLY A 148 5.66 7.24 -15.85
C GLY A 148 5.54 7.60 -14.38
N VAL A 149 4.76 6.83 -13.61
CA VAL A 149 4.61 7.00 -12.15
C VAL A 149 5.92 6.68 -11.43
N VAL A 150 6.63 5.62 -11.81
CA VAL A 150 7.93 5.25 -11.22
C VAL A 150 8.99 6.30 -11.55
N LYS A 151 9.03 6.80 -12.79
CA LYS A 151 9.93 7.88 -13.20
C LYS A 151 9.59 9.20 -12.51
N ALA A 152 8.30 9.54 -12.40
CA ALA A 152 7.83 10.74 -11.73
C ALA A 152 8.09 10.68 -10.22
N ALA A 153 7.84 9.55 -9.57
CA ALA A 153 8.16 9.32 -8.16
C ALA A 153 9.67 9.35 -7.92
N GLY A 154 10.47 8.81 -8.85
CA GLY A 154 11.92 8.92 -8.85
C GLY A 154 12.40 10.38 -8.96
N SER A 155 11.86 11.14 -9.93
CA SER A 155 12.24 12.54 -10.13
C SER A 155 11.72 13.50 -9.05
N ALA A 156 10.51 13.25 -8.54
CA ALA A 156 9.89 14.05 -7.48
C ALA A 156 10.53 13.73 -6.13
N GLY A 157 10.89 12.47 -5.88
CA GLY A 157 11.68 12.12 -4.70
C GLY A 157 13.08 12.73 -4.76
N THR A 158 13.73 12.86 -5.94
CA THR A 158 15.04 13.53 -6.02
C THR A 158 14.91 15.03 -5.72
N ALA A 159 13.84 15.68 -6.18
CA ALA A 159 13.59 17.10 -5.92
C ALA A 159 13.15 17.37 -4.47
N ALA A 160 12.40 16.45 -3.84
CA ALA A 160 12.05 16.54 -2.44
C ALA A 160 13.26 16.30 -1.52
N ALA A 161 14.12 15.36 -1.88
CA ALA A 161 15.39 15.09 -1.19
C ALA A 161 16.35 16.30 -1.22
N GLU A 162 16.50 16.96 -2.39
CA GLU A 162 17.30 18.19 -2.50
C GLU A 162 16.75 19.35 -1.66
N LYS A 163 15.42 19.51 -1.57
CA LYS A 163 14.81 20.58 -0.75
C LYS A 163 14.95 20.35 0.76
N VAL A 164 15.04 19.11 1.22
CA VAL A 164 15.27 18.78 2.63
C VAL A 164 16.75 18.90 2.99
N LYS A 165 17.67 18.68 2.05
CA LYS A 165 19.12 18.84 2.26
C LYS A 165 19.60 20.29 2.21
N GLY A 166 18.78 21.20 1.67
CA GLY A 166 19.03 22.64 1.59
C GLY A 166 18.33 23.49 2.65
N ALA A 167 17.63 22.88 3.61
CA ALA A 167 17.02 23.52 4.78
C ALA A 167 17.75 23.07 6.05
#